data_AF-A0A5J4RWB9-F1
#
_entry.id   AF-A0A5J4RWB9-F1
#
_cell.length_a   1.000
_cell.length_b   1.000
_cell.length_c   1.000
_cell.angle_alpha   90.00
_cell.angle_beta   90.00
_cell.angle_gamma   90.00
#
_symmetry.space_group_name_H-M   'P 1'
#
loop_
_entity.id
_entity.type
_entity.pdbx_description
1 polymer ?
#
loop_
_entity_poly.entity_id
_entity_poly.type
_entity_poly.pdbx_seq_one_letter_code
_entity_poly.pdbx_strand_id
1 'polypeptide(L)'
;MIAPTQLRKPENWQDFEKLCKKLWGEIWNCSNSIKRNGRNGQNQHGVDVYGKPNDENYFYGIQCKGKDDYTQNMLTRDEIDTEIKKAKTFKPKR
;
A
#
# COMPACT_ATOMS: atom_id res chain seq x y z
N MET A 1 -13.33 -21.99 -21.72
CA MET A 1 -13.04 -21.58 -20.33
C MET A 1 -11.66 -20.94 -20.32
N ILE A 2 -11.51 -19.72 -19.82
CA ILE A 2 -10.17 -19.14 -19.61
C ILE A 2 -9.61 -19.82 -18.37
N ALA A 3 -8.48 -20.50 -18.50
CA ALA A 3 -7.81 -21.09 -17.35
C ALA A 3 -7.49 -19.97 -16.34
N PRO A 4 -7.76 -20.16 -15.03
CA PRO A 4 -7.43 -19.17 -14.04
C PRO A 4 -5.94 -18.88 -14.09
N THR A 5 -5.59 -17.63 -14.38
CA THR A 5 -4.19 -17.20 -14.36
C THR A 5 -3.77 -17.02 -12.92
N GLN A 6 -2.91 -17.90 -12.42
CA GLN A 6 -2.35 -17.75 -11.09
C GLN A 6 -1.16 -16.77 -11.13
N LEU A 7 -1.33 -15.62 -10.50
CA LEU A 7 -0.22 -14.70 -10.30
C LEU A 7 0.73 -15.29 -9.24
N ARG A 8 2.03 -15.23 -9.51
CA ARG A 8 3.04 -15.63 -8.53
C ARG A 8 2.93 -14.72 -7.31
N LYS A 9 2.96 -15.32 -6.11
CA LYS A 9 3.05 -14.56 -4.86
C LYS A 9 4.33 -13.71 -4.86
N PRO A 10 4.30 -12.50 -4.27
CA PRO A 10 5.53 -11.75 -4.03
C PRO A 10 6.54 -12.59 -3.24
N GLU A 11 7.81 -12.57 -3.67
CA GLU A 11 8.87 -13.35 -3.02
C GLU A 11 9.30 -12.76 -1.67
N ASN A 12 9.11 -11.45 -1.51
CA ASN A 12 9.48 -10.71 -0.30
C ASN A 12 8.53 -9.52 -0.09
N TRP A 13 8.64 -8.91 1.09
CA TRP A 13 7.87 -7.74 1.49
C TRP A 13 7.98 -6.57 0.50
N GLN A 14 9.20 -6.32 0.00
CA GLN A 14 9.46 -5.19 -0.88
C GLN A 14 8.78 -5.36 -2.25
N ASP A 15 8.69 -6.58 -2.75
CA ASP A 15 7.99 -6.88 -4.00
C ASP A 15 6.48 -6.79 -3.85
N PHE A 16 5.94 -7.11 -2.67
CA PHE A 16 4.53 -6.84 -2.36
C PHE A 16 4.23 -5.34 -2.37
N GLU A 17 5.02 -4.52 -1.69
CA GLU A 17 4.83 -3.05 -1.71
C GLU A 17 4.98 -2.46 -3.13
N LYS A 18 5.94 -2.96 -3.92
CA LYS A 18 6.09 -2.55 -5.33
C LYS A 18 4.87 -2.93 -6.16
N LEU A 19 4.30 -4.12 -5.94
CA LEU A 19 3.08 -4.57 -6.60
C LEU A 19 1.91 -3.65 -6.24
N CYS A 20 1.72 -3.33 -4.96
CA CYS A 20 0.68 -2.39 -4.52
C CYS A 20 0.84 -1.02 -5.18
N LYS A 21 2.06 -0.47 -5.26
CA LYS A 21 2.33 0.79 -5.98
C LYS A 21 1.90 0.71 -7.45
N LYS A 22 2.25 -0.37 -8.16
CA LYS A 22 1.88 -0.53 -9.57
C LYS A 22 0.36 -0.65 -9.73
N LEU A 23 -0.26 -1.54 -8.95
CA LEU A 23 -1.70 -1.78 -8.98
C LEU A 23 -2.50 -0.49 -8.76
N TRP A 24 -2.19 0.25 -7.69
CA TRP A 24 -2.89 1.49 -7.38
C TRP A 24 -2.55 2.61 -8.36
N GLY A 25 -1.35 2.63 -8.94
CA GLY A 25 -1.01 3.55 -10.02
C GLY A 25 -1.90 3.38 -11.25
N GLU A 26 -2.25 2.14 -11.60
CA GLU A 26 -3.21 1.85 -12.66
C GLU A 26 -4.65 2.19 -12.25
N ILE A 27 -5.10 1.74 -11.06
CA ILE A 27 -6.47 1.97 -10.57
C ILE A 27 -6.79 3.47 -10.43
N TRP A 28 -5.83 4.26 -9.95
CA TRP A 28 -6.00 5.70 -9.75
C TRP A 28 -5.59 6.54 -10.96
N ASN A 29 -5.20 5.90 -12.07
CA ASN A 29 -4.67 6.55 -13.27
C ASN A 29 -3.56 7.57 -12.95
N CYS A 30 -2.67 7.22 -12.03
CA CYS A 30 -1.64 8.11 -11.48
C CYS A 30 -0.26 7.45 -11.42
N SER A 31 0.03 6.52 -12.33
CA SER A 31 1.28 5.76 -12.42
C SER A 31 2.56 6.62 -12.38
N ASN A 32 2.48 7.85 -12.91
CA ASN A 32 3.58 8.81 -12.92
C ASN A 32 3.78 9.57 -11.59
N SER A 33 2.75 9.66 -10.73
CA SER A 33 2.77 10.48 -9.52
C SER A 33 2.67 9.69 -8.22
N ILE A 34 2.27 8.41 -8.27
CA ILE A 34 2.22 7.52 -7.11
C ILE A 34 3.64 7.18 -6.60
N LYS A 35 3.85 7.31 -5.28
CA LYS A 35 5.17 7.18 -4.63
C LYS A 35 5.08 6.22 -3.44
N ARG A 36 6.15 5.45 -3.22
CA ARG A 36 6.36 4.72 -1.95
C ARG A 36 6.86 5.69 -0.89
N ASN A 37 6.42 5.52 0.35
CA ASN A 37 6.81 6.33 1.48
C ASN A 37 7.91 5.63 2.29
N GLY A 38 9.05 6.29 2.46
CA GLY A 38 10.13 5.82 3.33
C GLY A 38 10.89 4.57 2.88
N ARG A 39 11.84 4.16 3.73
CA ARG A 39 12.57 2.88 3.68
C ARG A 39 12.19 2.07 4.93
N ASN A 40 12.47 0.77 4.92
CA ASN A 40 12.21 -0.10 6.06
C ASN A 40 12.88 0.45 7.33
N GLY A 41 12.13 0.61 8.42
CA GLY A 41 12.63 1.17 9.69
C GLY A 41 12.49 2.69 9.90
N GLN A 42 11.99 3.45 8.91
CA GLN A 42 11.57 4.84 9.14
C GLN A 42 10.12 4.92 9.60
N ASN A 43 9.76 5.96 10.36
CA ASN A 43 8.38 6.17 10.79
C ASN A 43 7.53 6.55 9.56
N GLN A 44 6.82 5.58 8.98
CA GLN A 44 6.02 5.77 7.77
C GLN A 44 4.61 6.32 8.06
N HIS A 45 4.33 6.64 9.33
CA HIS A 45 3.04 7.19 9.78
C HIS A 45 1.83 6.38 9.28
N GLY A 46 1.94 5.07 9.15
CA GLY A 46 0.81 4.24 8.68
C GLY A 46 0.45 4.43 7.20
N VAL A 47 1.38 4.93 6.37
CA VAL A 47 1.22 5.10 4.92
C VAL A 47 2.47 4.59 4.22
N ASP A 48 2.37 3.50 3.45
CA ASP A 48 3.50 2.90 2.72
C ASP A 48 3.56 3.38 1.26
N VAL A 49 2.42 3.70 0.67
CA VAL A 49 2.29 4.27 -0.68
C VAL A 49 1.32 5.43 -0.62
N TYR A 50 1.58 6.49 -1.38
CA TYR A 50 0.64 7.60 -1.53
C TYR A 50 0.66 8.14 -2.95
N GLY A 51 -0.47 8.70 -3.36
CA GLY A 51 -0.62 9.30 -4.68
C GLY A 51 -1.82 10.23 -4.71
N LYS A 52 -1.93 10.99 -5.79
CA LYS A 52 -3.11 11.80 -6.09
C LYS A 52 -3.83 11.12 -7.24
N PRO A 53 -5.01 10.50 -7.03
CA PRO A 53 -5.82 9.99 -8.12
C PRO A 53 -6.12 11.07 -9.15
N ASN A 54 -6.21 10.69 -10.43
CA ASN A 54 -6.28 11.65 -11.53
C ASN A 54 -7.43 12.66 -11.40
N ASP A 55 -8.58 12.19 -10.90
CA ASP A 55 -9.82 12.97 -10.82
C ASP A 55 -10.11 13.50 -9.41
N GLU A 56 -9.13 13.43 -8.50
CA GLU A 56 -9.28 13.86 -7.12
C GLU A 56 -8.39 15.06 -6.80
N ASN A 57 -8.76 15.83 -5.76
CA ASN A 57 -7.96 16.98 -5.33
C ASN A 57 -7.02 16.67 -4.16
N TYR A 58 -7.19 15.52 -3.51
CA TYR A 58 -6.48 15.14 -2.30
C TYR A 58 -5.48 14.01 -2.57
N PHE A 59 -4.49 13.90 -1.67
CA PHE A 59 -3.62 12.74 -1.64
C PHE A 59 -4.28 11.61 -0.86
N TYR A 60 -4.12 10.40 -1.36
CA TYR A 60 -4.61 9.17 -0.76
C TYR A 60 -3.41 8.35 -0.33
N GLY A 61 -3.50 7.78 0.87
CA GLY A 61 -2.49 6.89 1.44
C GLY A 61 -2.96 5.44 1.41
N ILE A 62 -2.02 4.52 1.21
CA ILE A 62 -2.22 3.08 1.21
C ILE A 62 -1.26 2.48 2.24
N GLN A 63 -1.81 1.67 3.14
CA GLN A 63 -1.06 0.76 3.99
C GLN A 63 -1.08 -0.63 3.36
N CYS A 64 0.09 -1.18 3.09
CA CYS A 64 0.33 -2.55 2.69
C CYS A 64 0.43 -3.42 3.96
N LYS A 65 -0.26 -4.56 3.96
CA LYS A 65 -0.14 -5.62 4.97
C LYS A 65 -0.18 -6.98 4.27
N GLY A 66 1.00 -7.47 3.90
CA GLY A 66 1.21 -8.84 3.43
C GLY A 66 1.12 -9.81 4.61
N LYS A 67 -0.09 -10.29 4.90
CA LYS A 67 -0.30 -11.42 5.80
C LYS A 67 -0.21 -12.68 4.95
N ASP A 68 0.78 -13.52 5.20
CA ASP A 68 0.95 -14.77 4.48
C ASP A 68 0.18 -15.91 5.17
N ASP A 69 -0.01 -17.01 4.45
CA ASP A 69 -0.65 -18.22 5.00
C ASP A 69 0.19 -18.87 6.13
N TYR A 70 1.48 -18.53 6.23
CA TYR A 70 2.42 -19.12 7.20
C TYR A 70 2.41 -18.44 8.57
N THR A 71 2.07 -17.15 8.64
CA THR A 71 2.08 -16.38 9.89
C THR A 71 0.75 -16.40 10.64
N GLN A 72 -0.32 -16.96 10.05
CA GLN A 72 -1.70 -16.96 10.60
C GLN A 72 -2.17 -15.59 11.12
N ASN A 73 -1.52 -14.52 10.72
CA ASN A 73 -1.74 -13.20 11.27
C ASN A 73 -2.90 -12.57 10.54
N MET A 74 -4.12 -12.83 11.00
CA MET A 74 -5.29 -12.11 10.53
C MET A 74 -5.11 -10.61 10.82
N LEU A 75 -5.54 -9.77 9.89
CA LEU A 75 -5.59 -8.33 10.11
C LEU A 75 -6.64 -8.06 11.19
N THR A 76 -6.21 -7.51 12.33
CA THR A 76 -7.13 -7.19 13.42
C THR A 76 -7.67 -5.78 13.28
N ARG A 77 -8.85 -5.52 13.85
CA ARG A 77 -9.43 -4.18 13.90
C ARG A 77 -8.51 -3.21 14.65
N ASP A 78 -7.90 -3.64 15.75
CA ASP A 78 -6.99 -2.81 16.53
C ASP A 78 -5.75 -2.40 15.74
N GLU A 79 -5.22 -3.30 14.89
CA GLU A 79 -4.13 -2.97 13.98
C GLU A 79 -4.57 -1.90 12.98
N ILE A 80 -5.75 -2.04 12.37
CA ILE A 80 -6.31 -1.05 11.44
C ILE A 80 -6.48 0.31 12.12
N ASP A 81 -7.14 0.35 13.29
CA ASP A 81 -7.40 1.59 14.02
C ASP A 81 -6.09 2.28 14.45
N THR A 82 -5.06 1.48 14.77
CA THR A 82 -3.72 1.97 15.08
C THR A 82 -3.05 2.61 13.87
N GLU A 83 -3.07 1.95 12.71
CA GLU A 83 -2.51 2.53 11.49
C GLU A 83 -3.27 3.79 11.03
N ILE A 84 -4.60 3.82 11.15
CA ILE A 84 -5.41 5.03 10.87
C ILE A 84 -4.99 6.20 11.75
N LYS A 85 -4.77 5.97 13.06
CA LYS A 85 -4.32 7.03 13.98
C LYS A 85 -2.96 7.59 13.56
N LYS A 86 -2.03 6.75 13.12
CA LYS A 86 -0.74 7.20 12.59
C LYS A 86 -0.93 7.99 11.30
N ALA A 87 -1.77 7.51 10.38
CA ALA A 87 -2.01 8.12 9.07
C ALA A 87 -2.55 9.55 9.15
N LYS A 88 -3.30 9.89 10.21
CA LYS A 88 -3.75 11.28 10.46
C LYS A 88 -2.60 12.29 10.60
N THR A 89 -1.41 11.83 10.94
CA THR A 89 -0.21 12.69 11.09
C THR A 89 0.64 12.73 9.83
N PHE A 90 0.30 11.94 8.80
CA PHE A 90 1.05 11.88 7.57
C PHE A 90 0.88 13.17 6.76
N LYS A 91 1.99 13.71 6.28
CA LYS A 91 2.03 14.87 5.36
C LYS A 91 2.75 14.45 4.08
N PRO A 92 2.04 14.30 2.94
CA PRO A 92 2.66 13.93 1.69
C PRO A 92 3.66 15.02 1.27
N LYS A 93 4.87 14.61 0.93
CA LYS A 93 5.86 15.52 0.33
C LYS A 93 5.52 15.66 -1.15
N ARG A 94 5.32 16.91 -1.59
CA ARG A 94 5.11 17.25 -3.01
C ARG A 94 6.27 16.72 -3.85
#